data_AF-A0A642UT30-F1
#
_entry.id   AF-A0A642UT30-F1
#
_cell.length_a   1.000
_cell.length_b   1.000
_cell.length_c   1.000
_cell.angle_alpha   90.00
_cell.angle_beta   90.00
_cell.angle_gamma   90.00
#
_symmetry.space_group_name_H-M   'P 1'
#
loop_
_entity.id
_entity.type
_entity.pdbx_description
1 polymer ?
#
loop_
_entity_poly.entity_id
_entity_poly.type
_entity_poly.pdbx_seq_one_letter_code
_entity_poly.pdbx_strand_id
1 'polypeptide(L)'
;MEAKVLITSLSFLFAVLGSLPSGTCPLIDFNRGGNDFIAYNIGYRKTYEALLPLLRNSPFENKHGLSVTIYDGNAVSISFFTRILEYIDTHTDELGTSEDVEIIRHAFDVFDKQVYRTIVTFTPLGYYHIFVDMTDEFWDLVYAQNPLALSWLNVLAAYALVYKLYFIRDNNIWVDYMNWYREWYGHKYFWDEPVYQAVVEQGYCVSDYSLLQFFNPLECATIDEIS
;
A
#
# COMPACT_ATOMS: atom_id res chain seq x y z
N MET A 1 29.29 -8.54 -3.71
CA MET A 1 29.07 -7.71 -4.91
C MET A 1 27.77 -8.11 -5.58
N GLU A 2 27.57 -9.39 -5.88
CA GLU A 2 26.35 -9.95 -6.49
C GLU A 2 25.07 -9.63 -5.71
N ALA A 3 25.04 -9.81 -4.39
CA ALA A 3 23.88 -9.46 -3.56
C ALA A 3 23.45 -7.98 -3.69
N LYS A 4 24.42 -7.07 -3.82
CA LYS A 4 24.15 -5.63 -3.99
C LYS A 4 23.59 -5.33 -5.39
N VAL A 5 24.09 -6.02 -6.42
CA VAL A 5 23.57 -5.90 -7.79
C VAL A 5 22.15 -6.46 -7.85
N LEU A 6 21.90 -7.61 -7.23
CA LEU A 6 20.59 -8.24 -7.21
C LEU A 6 19.56 -7.34 -6.54
N ILE A 7 19.83 -6.82 -5.33
CA ILE A 7 18.87 -5.96 -4.65
C ILE A 7 18.61 -4.65 -5.42
N THR A 8 19.65 -4.04 -6.00
CA THR A 8 19.49 -2.83 -6.83
C THR A 8 18.62 -3.11 -8.05
N SER A 9 18.81 -4.27 -8.70
CA SER A 9 18.03 -4.67 -9.88
C SER A 9 16.57 -4.93 -9.51
N LEU A 10 16.34 -5.56 -8.37
CA LEU A 10 14.99 -5.78 -7.84
C LEU A 10 14.30 -4.46 -7.50
N SER A 11 14.96 -3.53 -6.81
CA SER A 11 14.36 -2.22 -6.50
C SER A 11 14.04 -1.41 -7.75
N PHE A 12 14.89 -1.51 -8.78
CA PHE A 12 14.63 -0.89 -10.07
C PHE A 12 13.40 -1.51 -10.75
N LEU A 13 13.31 -2.84 -10.80
CA LEU A 13 12.15 -3.55 -11.35
C LEU A 13 10.87 -3.20 -10.61
N PHE A 14 10.89 -3.18 -9.28
CA PHE A 14 9.77 -2.74 -8.44
C PHE A 14 9.26 -1.35 -8.87
N ALA A 15 10.17 -0.37 -8.97
CA ALA A 15 9.81 1.01 -9.29
C ALA A 15 9.24 1.14 -10.71
N VAL A 16 9.78 0.37 -11.66
CA VAL A 16 9.28 0.31 -13.03
C VAL A 16 7.89 -0.33 -13.04
N LEU A 17 7.75 -1.56 -12.53
CA LEU A 17 6.49 -2.32 -12.59
C LEU A 17 5.31 -1.56 -11.97
N GLY A 18 5.53 -0.91 -10.83
CA GLY A 18 4.50 -0.10 -10.16
C GLY A 18 4.08 1.16 -10.91
N SER A 19 4.90 1.61 -11.87
CA SER A 19 4.66 2.86 -12.62
C SER A 19 4.28 2.64 -14.08
N LEU A 20 4.31 1.39 -14.56
CA LEU A 20 4.06 1.04 -15.95
C LEU A 20 2.61 1.35 -16.37
N PRO A 21 2.39 1.60 -17.67
CA PRO A 21 1.04 1.69 -18.22
C PRO A 21 0.21 0.44 -17.97
N SER A 22 -1.11 0.64 -17.92
CA SER A 22 -2.13 -0.39 -17.83
C SER A 22 -1.90 -1.52 -18.84
N GLY A 23 -2.17 -2.76 -18.41
CA GLY A 23 -2.03 -3.95 -19.25
C GLY A 23 -0.62 -4.53 -19.37
N THR A 24 0.41 -3.94 -18.76
CA THR A 24 1.77 -4.53 -18.76
C THR A 24 1.97 -5.55 -17.65
N CYS A 25 1.58 -5.20 -16.43
CA CYS A 25 1.59 -6.06 -15.25
C CYS A 25 0.43 -5.59 -14.36
N PRO A 26 -0.64 -6.38 -14.18
CA PRO A 26 -1.75 -5.95 -13.32
C PRO A 26 -1.26 -5.83 -11.87
N LEU A 27 -1.94 -5.00 -11.07
CA LEU A 27 -1.68 -4.96 -9.62
C LEU A 27 -1.86 -6.36 -9.02
N ILE A 28 -2.96 -7.04 -9.39
CA ILE A 28 -3.28 -8.39 -8.97
C ILE A 28 -3.91 -9.19 -10.12
N ASP A 29 -3.54 -10.46 -10.27
CA ASP A 29 -4.15 -11.41 -11.20
C ASP A 29 -4.82 -12.56 -10.44
N PHE A 30 -6.14 -12.52 -10.36
CA PHE A 30 -6.93 -13.55 -9.68
C PHE A 30 -6.92 -14.91 -10.39
N ASN A 31 -6.46 -14.98 -11.65
CA ASN A 31 -6.40 -16.24 -12.40
C ASN A 31 -5.16 -17.09 -12.04
N ARG A 32 -4.39 -16.69 -11.02
CA ARG A 32 -3.25 -17.44 -10.45
C ARG A 32 -2.11 -17.70 -11.44
N GLY A 33 -1.96 -16.85 -12.46
CA GLY A 33 -0.81 -16.92 -13.38
C GLY A 33 0.51 -16.52 -12.74
N GLY A 34 0.48 -15.86 -11.57
CA GLY A 34 1.67 -15.38 -10.87
C GLY A 34 2.37 -14.22 -11.57
N ASN A 35 1.72 -13.58 -12.54
CA ASN A 35 2.28 -12.51 -13.37
C ASN A 35 1.72 -11.14 -12.98
N ASP A 36 1.60 -10.89 -11.67
CA ASP A 36 1.10 -9.63 -11.13
C ASP A 36 2.10 -8.98 -10.16
N PHE A 37 1.83 -7.72 -9.84
CA PHE A 37 2.70 -6.90 -9.00
C PHE A 37 2.79 -7.43 -7.56
N ILE A 38 1.71 -7.98 -7.00
CA ILE A 38 1.72 -8.57 -5.66
C ILE A 38 2.60 -9.83 -5.62
N ALA A 39 2.48 -10.73 -6.59
CA ALA A 39 3.32 -11.93 -6.71
C ALA A 39 4.81 -11.56 -6.83
N TYR A 40 5.13 -10.53 -7.61
CA TYR A 40 6.48 -9.98 -7.68
C TYR A 40 6.98 -9.52 -6.30
N ASN A 41 6.15 -8.81 -5.54
CA ASN A 41 6.50 -8.30 -4.21
C ASN A 41 6.72 -9.42 -3.17
N ILE A 42 5.90 -10.47 -3.21
CA ILE A 42 6.10 -11.66 -2.38
C ILE A 42 7.47 -12.30 -2.70
N GLY A 43 7.81 -12.42 -3.99
CA GLY A 43 9.12 -12.91 -4.42
C GLY A 43 10.28 -12.00 -4.05
N TYR A 44 10.09 -10.68 -4.15
CA TYR A 44 11.04 -9.66 -3.73
C TYR A 44 11.37 -9.82 -2.24
N ARG A 45 10.35 -9.92 -1.39
CA ARG A 45 10.48 -10.10 0.06
C ARG A 45 11.31 -11.33 0.42
N LYS A 46 10.94 -12.50 -0.12
CA LYS A 46 11.64 -13.77 0.09
C LYS A 46 13.11 -13.69 -0.34
N THR A 47 13.38 -13.01 -1.47
CA THR A 47 14.75 -12.79 -1.94
C THR A 47 15.51 -11.86 -1.01
N TYR A 48 14.90 -10.77 -0.56
CA TYR A 48 15.53 -9.81 0.33
C TYR A 48 15.90 -10.43 1.69
N GLU A 49 15.00 -11.22 2.29
CA GLU A 49 15.25 -11.97 3.52
C GLU A 49 16.47 -12.90 3.38
N ALA A 50 16.57 -13.62 2.26
CA ALA A 50 17.71 -14.48 1.97
C ALA A 50 19.03 -13.70 1.78
N LEU A 51 18.97 -12.48 1.25
CA LEU A 51 20.13 -11.60 1.05
C LEU A 51 20.54 -10.85 2.32
N LEU A 52 19.65 -10.67 3.29
CA LEU A 52 19.86 -9.81 4.46
C LEU A 52 21.21 -10.08 5.18
N PRO A 53 21.62 -11.34 5.46
CA PRO A 53 22.91 -11.61 6.11
C PRO A 53 24.11 -11.10 5.31
N LEU A 54 24.01 -11.07 3.97
CA LEU A 54 25.07 -10.64 3.05
C LEU A 54 25.09 -9.12 2.83
N LEU A 55 23.99 -8.43 3.18
CA LEU A 55 23.82 -6.99 3.06
C LEU A 55 24.15 -6.24 4.36
N ARG A 56 24.43 -6.96 5.46
CA ARG A 56 24.84 -6.36 6.75
C ARG A 56 26.03 -5.42 6.60
N ASN A 57 26.00 -4.31 7.33
CA ASN A 57 26.97 -3.22 7.29
C ASN A 57 27.13 -2.59 5.89
N SER A 58 26.09 -2.63 5.07
CA SER A 58 26.07 -1.98 3.77
C SER A 58 24.99 -0.90 3.69
N PRO A 59 25.09 0.05 2.75
CA PRO A 59 24.04 1.04 2.52
C PRO A 59 22.66 0.44 2.19
N PHE A 60 22.60 -0.85 1.87
CA PHE A 60 21.39 -1.60 1.53
C PHE A 60 20.75 -2.31 2.74
N GLU A 61 21.44 -2.33 3.89
CA GLU A 61 20.89 -2.86 5.15
C GLU A 61 19.68 -2.03 5.60
N ASN A 62 19.77 -0.70 5.49
CA ASN A 62 18.75 0.23 5.98
C ASN A 62 17.83 0.78 4.88
N LYS A 63 18.19 0.64 3.60
CA LYS A 63 17.39 1.15 2.47
C LYS A 63 16.13 0.32 2.15
N HIS A 64 16.02 -0.89 2.71
CA HIS A 64 14.89 -1.80 2.49
C HIS A 64 14.25 -2.30 3.80
N GLY A 65 14.43 -1.57 4.89
CA GLY A 65 13.43 -1.54 5.96
C GLY A 65 13.52 -2.55 7.10
N LEU A 66 14.37 -3.58 7.09
CA LEU A 66 14.40 -4.54 8.22
C LEU A 66 15.23 -4.07 9.44
N SER A 67 15.98 -2.97 9.34
CA SER A 67 16.69 -2.37 10.47
C SER A 67 16.56 -0.85 10.47
N VAL A 68 15.34 -0.37 10.71
CA VAL A 68 15.20 0.95 11.33
C VAL A 68 14.24 0.79 12.49
N THR A 69 14.83 0.42 13.63
CA THR A 69 14.32 0.65 14.99
C THR A 69 14.19 2.16 15.26
N ILE A 70 13.46 2.87 14.41
CA ILE A 70 12.80 4.13 14.77
C ILE A 70 11.32 3.80 14.94
N TYR A 71 11.06 2.78 15.77
CA TYR A 71 9.74 2.59 16.34
C TYR A 71 9.85 3.06 17.78
N ASP A 72 9.85 4.39 17.94
CA ASP A 72 9.52 4.99 19.21
C ASP A 72 8.00 4.86 19.36
N GLY A 73 7.51 4.44 20.52
CA GLY A 73 6.08 4.20 20.80
C GLY A 73 5.18 5.43 20.72
N ASN A 74 5.64 6.49 20.05
CA ASN A 74 5.03 7.81 19.89
C ASN A 74 4.45 8.00 18.47
N ALA A 75 4.25 6.94 17.69
CA ALA A 75 3.59 7.06 16.38
C ALA A 75 2.15 7.56 16.58
N VAL A 76 1.84 8.71 15.97
CA VAL A 76 0.49 9.27 16.00
C VAL A 76 -0.30 8.64 14.87
N SER A 77 -1.39 7.95 15.22
CA SER A 77 -2.30 7.37 14.22
C SER A 77 -2.94 8.49 13.40
N ILE A 78 -3.00 8.28 12.10
CA ILE A 78 -3.64 9.23 11.19
C ILE A 78 -5.15 9.03 11.28
N SER A 79 -5.89 10.14 11.43
CA SER A 79 -7.34 10.13 11.70
C SER A 79 -8.15 9.26 10.74
N PHE A 80 -7.77 9.23 9.46
CA PHE A 80 -8.38 8.37 8.46
C PHE A 80 -8.27 6.88 8.82
N PHE A 81 -7.07 6.40 9.18
CA PHE A 81 -6.85 5.01 9.58
C PHE A 81 -7.45 4.71 10.95
N THR A 82 -7.42 5.65 11.89
CA THR A 82 -8.10 5.50 13.19
C THR A 82 -9.58 5.15 13.00
N ARG A 83 -10.29 5.85 12.10
CA ARG A 83 -11.71 5.58 11.82
C ARG A 83 -11.94 4.22 11.16
N ILE A 84 -11.03 3.76 10.31
CA ILE A 84 -11.11 2.44 9.68
C ILE A 84 -10.93 1.35 10.76
N LEU A 85 -9.91 1.48 11.60
CA LEU A 85 -9.62 0.52 12.66
C LEU A 85 -10.77 0.44 13.68
N GLU A 86 -11.31 1.60 14.10
CA GLU A 86 -12.50 1.65 14.97
C GLU A 86 -13.71 0.94 14.35
N TYR A 87 -13.93 1.10 13.05
CA TYR A 87 -15.01 0.40 12.36
C TYR A 87 -14.80 -1.11 12.35
N ILE A 88 -13.58 -1.58 12.05
CA ILE A 88 -13.23 -3.00 12.07
C ILE A 88 -13.44 -3.59 13.46
N ASP A 89 -13.02 -2.88 14.51
CA ASP A 89 -13.11 -3.31 15.91
C ASP A 89 -14.57 -3.36 16.41
N THR A 90 -15.46 -2.55 15.84
CA THR A 90 -16.87 -2.48 16.25
C THR A 90 -17.80 -3.36 15.40
N HIS A 91 -17.35 -3.83 14.24
CA HIS A 91 -18.15 -4.62 13.29
C HIS A 91 -17.51 -5.98 12.96
N THR A 92 -16.63 -6.51 13.82
CA THR A 92 -15.89 -7.75 13.57
C THR A 92 -16.78 -8.91 13.10
N ASP A 93 -17.95 -9.08 13.73
CA ASP A 93 -18.90 -10.16 13.43
C ASP A 93 -19.53 -10.06 12.03
N GLU A 94 -19.51 -8.87 11.41
CA GLU A 94 -20.09 -8.60 10.08
C GLU A 94 -19.05 -8.68 8.96
N LEU A 95 -17.76 -8.70 9.31
CA LEU A 95 -16.65 -8.54 8.37
C LEU A 95 -16.00 -9.84 7.92
N GLY A 96 -16.27 -10.95 8.61
CA GLY A 96 -15.76 -12.26 8.22
C GLY A 96 -15.48 -13.16 9.42
N THR A 97 -14.54 -14.09 9.25
CA THR A 97 -14.05 -14.87 10.38
C THR A 97 -13.16 -13.99 11.27
N SER A 98 -13.15 -14.24 12.58
CA SER A 98 -12.30 -13.49 13.50
C SER A 98 -10.82 -13.53 13.11
N GLU A 99 -10.35 -14.66 12.56
CA GLU A 99 -8.96 -14.79 12.11
C GLU A 99 -8.66 -13.90 10.90
N ASP A 100 -9.50 -13.93 9.86
CA ASP A 100 -9.33 -13.08 8.68
C ASP A 100 -9.40 -11.59 9.05
N VAL A 101 -10.34 -11.22 9.92
CA VAL A 101 -10.52 -9.83 10.36
C VAL A 101 -9.30 -9.35 11.13
N GLU A 102 -8.72 -10.15 12.03
CA GLU A 102 -7.50 -9.79 12.75
C GLU A 102 -6.30 -9.61 11.81
N ILE A 103 -6.15 -10.48 10.80
CA ILE A 103 -5.10 -10.36 9.78
C ILE A 103 -5.24 -9.03 9.01
N ILE A 104 -6.46 -8.69 8.59
CA ILE A 104 -6.69 -7.47 7.80
C ILE A 104 -6.63 -6.20 8.67
N ARG A 105 -7.08 -6.27 9.92
CA ARG A 105 -6.92 -5.21 10.92
C ARG A 105 -5.44 -4.90 11.12
N HIS A 106 -4.61 -5.93 11.26
CA HIS A 106 -3.16 -5.77 11.36
C HIS A 106 -2.57 -5.11 10.09
N ALA A 107 -3.06 -5.48 8.90
CA ALA A 107 -2.63 -4.85 7.66
C ALA A 107 -2.94 -3.34 7.61
N PHE A 108 -4.10 -2.90 8.10
CA PHE A 108 -4.42 -1.46 8.23
C PHE A 108 -3.53 -0.75 9.25
N ASP A 109 -3.25 -1.39 10.38
CA ASP A 109 -2.36 -0.87 11.42
C ASP A 109 -0.91 -0.69 10.91
N VAL A 110 -0.39 -1.66 10.15
CA VAL A 110 0.91 -1.52 9.48
C VAL A 110 0.88 -0.38 8.47
N PHE A 111 -0.21 -0.25 7.71
CA PHE A 111 -0.32 0.82 6.72
C PHE A 111 -0.29 2.21 7.37
N ASP A 112 -1.09 2.44 8.41
CA ASP A 112 -1.09 3.68 9.20
C ASP A 112 0.33 4.07 9.63
N LYS A 113 1.07 3.10 10.20
CA LYS A 113 2.45 3.28 10.65
C LYS A 113 3.40 3.67 9.52
N GLN A 114 3.25 3.06 8.34
CA GLN A 114 4.09 3.38 7.19
C GLN A 114 3.75 4.74 6.56
N VAL A 115 2.49 5.18 6.61
CA VAL A 115 2.12 6.54 6.21
C VAL A 115 2.67 7.55 7.22
N TYR A 116 2.55 7.30 8.52
CA TYR A 116 3.18 8.13 9.55
C TYR A 116 4.70 8.23 9.35
N ARG A 117 5.36 7.11 9.03
CA ARG A 117 6.79 7.10 8.70
C ARG A 117 7.10 7.97 7.49
N THR A 118 6.26 7.94 6.46
CA THR A 118 6.41 8.77 5.26
C THR A 118 6.32 10.27 5.60
N ILE A 119 5.39 10.66 6.50
CA ILE A 119 5.26 12.03 7.01
C ILE A 119 6.55 12.48 7.70
N VAL A 120 7.05 11.72 8.68
CA VAL A 120 8.19 12.15 9.50
C VAL A 120 9.53 12.08 8.78
N THR A 121 9.66 11.20 7.78
CA THR A 121 10.89 11.05 6.99
C THR A 121 10.90 11.88 5.71
N PHE A 122 9.76 12.49 5.34
CA PHE A 122 9.57 13.25 4.11
C PHE A 122 9.96 12.46 2.85
N THR A 123 9.71 11.16 2.83
CA THR A 123 10.04 10.29 1.70
C THR A 123 9.06 9.12 1.61
N PRO A 124 8.65 8.67 0.40
CA PRO A 124 7.64 7.63 0.22
C PRO A 124 8.19 6.22 0.49
N LEU A 125 9.37 6.09 1.11
CA LEU A 125 10.00 4.80 1.41
C LEU A 125 9.10 3.91 2.29
N GLY A 126 8.28 4.52 3.16
CA GLY A 126 7.32 3.78 3.97
C GLY A 126 6.33 2.97 3.11
N TYR A 127 5.90 3.51 1.97
CA TYR A 127 5.00 2.80 1.05
C TYR A 127 5.56 1.47 0.58
N TYR A 128 6.86 1.45 0.24
CA TYR A 128 7.52 0.23 -0.25
C TYR A 128 7.68 -0.82 0.85
N HIS A 129 7.79 -0.40 2.11
CA HIS A 129 7.89 -1.33 3.24
C HIS A 129 6.58 -2.06 3.52
N ILE A 130 5.43 -1.50 3.13
CA ILE A 130 4.13 -2.17 3.29
C ILE A 130 4.19 -3.57 2.67
N PHE A 131 4.70 -3.70 1.44
CA PHE A 131 4.79 -4.99 0.75
C PHE A 131 5.72 -6.00 1.44
N VAL A 132 6.71 -5.52 2.18
CA VAL A 132 7.65 -6.35 2.94
C VAL A 132 7.06 -6.76 4.30
N ASP A 133 6.34 -5.85 4.95
CA ASP A 133 5.77 -6.05 6.28
C ASP A 133 4.47 -6.86 6.26
N MET A 134 3.79 -6.96 5.11
CA MET A 134 2.61 -7.81 4.96
C MET A 134 2.97 -9.31 4.99
N THR A 135 2.14 -10.10 5.66
CA THR A 135 2.32 -11.56 5.77
C THR A 135 1.81 -12.29 4.53
N ASP A 136 2.24 -13.54 4.31
CA ASP A 136 1.74 -14.35 3.18
C ASP A 136 0.23 -14.64 3.36
N GLU A 137 -0.23 -14.83 4.61
CA GLU A 137 -1.63 -15.06 4.96
C GLU A 137 -2.53 -13.88 4.56
N PHE A 138 -2.06 -12.64 4.71
CA PHE A 138 -2.80 -11.48 4.23
C PHE A 138 -2.97 -11.51 2.71
N TRP A 139 -1.90 -11.78 1.97
CA TRP A 139 -1.97 -11.85 0.51
C TRP A 139 -2.85 -13.00 0.02
N ASP A 140 -2.88 -14.12 0.73
CA ASP A 140 -3.80 -15.22 0.45
C ASP A 140 -5.28 -14.76 0.55
N LEU A 141 -5.62 -13.89 1.51
CA LEU A 141 -6.96 -13.28 1.60
C LEU A 141 -7.27 -12.37 0.41
N VAL A 142 -6.30 -11.57 -0.03
CA VAL A 142 -6.44 -10.72 -1.22
C VAL A 142 -6.70 -11.59 -2.46
N TYR A 143 -5.91 -12.65 -2.67
CA TYR A 143 -6.11 -13.59 -3.78
C TYR A 143 -7.40 -14.41 -3.67
N ALA A 144 -7.89 -14.67 -2.45
CA ALA A 144 -9.19 -15.27 -2.19
C ALA A 144 -10.36 -14.29 -2.42
N GLN A 145 -10.08 -13.06 -2.88
CA GLN A 145 -11.07 -12.00 -3.09
C GLN A 145 -11.86 -11.67 -1.82
N ASN A 146 -11.21 -11.73 -0.65
CA ASN A 146 -11.83 -11.26 0.59
C ASN A 146 -12.15 -9.76 0.45
N PRO A 147 -13.41 -9.33 0.65
CA PRO A 147 -13.77 -7.96 0.31
C PRO A 147 -13.08 -6.88 1.15
N LEU A 148 -12.82 -7.14 2.43
CA LEU A 148 -12.13 -6.19 3.30
C LEU A 148 -10.64 -6.11 2.94
N ALA A 149 -10.03 -7.25 2.57
CA ALA A 149 -8.64 -7.28 2.07
C ALA A 149 -8.49 -6.54 0.73
N LEU A 150 -9.47 -6.66 -0.17
CA LEU A 150 -9.51 -5.90 -1.42
C LEU A 150 -9.76 -4.40 -1.18
N SER A 151 -10.60 -4.06 -0.20
CA SER A 151 -10.77 -2.66 0.22
C SER A 151 -9.48 -2.06 0.77
N TRP A 152 -8.69 -2.83 1.55
CA TRP A 152 -7.34 -2.42 1.95
C TRP A 152 -6.44 -2.16 0.73
N LEU A 153 -6.47 -3.04 -0.27
CA LEU A 153 -5.68 -2.87 -1.50
C LEU A 153 -6.14 -1.65 -2.32
N ASN A 154 -7.43 -1.29 -2.26
CA ASN A 154 -7.97 -0.06 -2.84
C ASN A 154 -7.39 1.19 -2.15
N VAL A 155 -7.29 1.18 -0.82
CA VAL A 155 -6.61 2.23 -0.06
C VAL A 155 -5.11 2.27 -0.42
N LEU A 156 -4.46 1.12 -0.60
CA LEU A 156 -3.05 1.07 -0.99
C LEU A 156 -2.82 1.72 -2.36
N ALA A 157 -3.62 1.34 -3.35
CA ALA A 157 -3.58 1.91 -4.69
C ALA A 157 -3.79 3.44 -4.68
N ALA A 158 -4.73 3.92 -3.86
CA ALA A 158 -4.95 5.35 -3.68
C ALA A 158 -3.72 6.08 -3.16
N TYR A 159 -3.03 5.55 -2.14
CA TYR A 159 -1.80 6.18 -1.63
C TYR A 159 -0.65 6.13 -2.65
N ALA A 160 -0.59 5.11 -3.52
CA ALA A 160 0.34 5.12 -4.64
C ALA A 160 0.13 6.34 -5.55
N LEU A 161 -1.14 6.69 -5.84
CA LEU A 161 -1.48 7.88 -6.60
C LEU A 161 -1.15 9.17 -5.84
N VAL A 162 -1.43 9.22 -4.54
CA VAL A 162 -1.09 10.37 -3.67
C VAL A 162 0.42 10.63 -3.70
N TYR A 163 1.23 9.56 -3.69
CA TYR A 163 2.70 9.62 -3.74
C TYR A 163 3.28 9.78 -5.15
N LYS A 164 2.44 9.87 -6.18
CA LYS A 164 2.84 10.02 -7.58
C LYS A 164 3.68 8.83 -8.09
N LEU A 165 3.34 7.61 -7.66
CA LEU A 165 3.99 6.37 -8.10
C LEU A 165 3.46 5.90 -9.47
N TYR A 166 3.57 6.76 -10.47
CA TYR A 166 3.11 6.51 -11.84
C TYR A 166 3.91 7.32 -12.85
N PHE A 167 3.98 6.82 -14.10
CA PHE A 167 4.44 7.64 -15.23
C PHE A 167 3.30 8.42 -15.88
N ILE A 168 2.16 7.76 -16.08
CA ILE A 168 0.93 8.37 -16.60
C ILE A 168 -0.15 8.20 -15.53
N ARG A 169 -0.66 9.32 -15.01
CA ARG A 169 -1.57 9.35 -13.86
C ARG A 169 -2.83 8.52 -14.04
N ASP A 170 -3.42 8.57 -15.22
CA ASP A 170 -4.73 7.96 -15.50
C ASP A 170 -4.61 6.60 -16.19
N ASN A 171 -3.38 6.15 -16.44
CA ASN A 171 -3.07 4.91 -17.16
C ASN A 171 -1.93 4.19 -16.44
N ASN A 172 -2.27 3.51 -15.35
CA ASN A 172 -1.37 2.71 -14.54
C ASN A 172 -2.14 1.65 -13.77
N ILE A 173 -1.37 0.74 -13.16
CA ILE A 173 -1.87 -0.44 -12.45
C ILE A 173 -2.78 -0.10 -11.26
N TRP A 174 -2.59 1.08 -10.65
CA TRP A 174 -3.35 1.53 -9.48
C TRP A 174 -4.75 1.96 -9.89
N VAL A 175 -4.86 2.82 -10.90
CA VAL A 175 -6.15 3.27 -11.47
C VAL A 175 -6.92 2.08 -12.05
N ASP A 176 -6.24 1.18 -12.77
CA ASP A 176 -6.85 -0.05 -13.29
C ASP A 176 -7.51 -0.87 -12.17
N TYR A 177 -6.78 -1.08 -11.07
CA TYR A 177 -7.28 -1.83 -9.94
C TYR A 177 -8.46 -1.13 -9.27
N MET A 178 -8.36 0.18 -9.02
CA MET A 178 -9.43 0.94 -8.37
C MET A 178 -10.72 0.94 -9.22
N ASN A 179 -10.59 1.04 -10.55
CA ASN A 179 -11.73 0.94 -11.47
C ASN A 179 -12.34 -0.47 -11.44
N TRP A 180 -11.52 -1.52 -11.51
CA TRP A 180 -11.98 -2.89 -11.37
C TRP A 180 -12.70 -3.14 -10.03
N TYR A 181 -12.12 -2.67 -8.92
CA TYR A 181 -12.69 -2.83 -7.58
C TYR A 181 -14.05 -2.14 -7.45
N ARG A 182 -14.17 -0.92 -8.00
CA ARG A 182 -15.43 -0.16 -8.08
C ARG A 182 -16.50 -0.95 -8.82
N GLU A 183 -16.18 -1.50 -9.97
CA GLU A 183 -17.11 -2.31 -10.78
C GLU A 183 -17.49 -3.63 -10.10
N TRP A 184 -16.54 -4.27 -9.41
CA TRP A 184 -16.73 -5.57 -8.79
C TRP A 184 -17.52 -5.53 -7.46
N TYR A 185 -17.19 -4.61 -6.54
CA TYR A 185 -17.79 -4.56 -5.19
C TYR A 185 -18.73 -3.38 -4.95
N GLY A 186 -18.64 -2.32 -5.77
CA GLY A 186 -19.49 -1.14 -5.64
C GLY A 186 -19.22 -0.27 -4.40
N HIS A 187 -17.98 -0.23 -3.90
CA HIS A 187 -17.56 0.63 -2.78
C HIS A 187 -18.43 0.50 -1.52
N LYS A 188 -18.44 -0.70 -0.91
CA LYS A 188 -19.31 -1.00 0.24
C LYS A 188 -18.82 -0.43 1.56
N TYR A 189 -17.52 -0.25 1.74
CA TYR A 189 -17.00 0.33 2.96
C TYR A 189 -17.06 1.85 2.87
N PHE A 190 -17.35 2.52 3.98
CA PHE A 190 -17.60 3.96 3.98
C PHE A 190 -16.40 4.80 3.51
N TRP A 191 -15.20 4.21 3.45
CA TRP A 191 -13.98 4.84 2.94
C TRP A 191 -13.71 4.58 1.46
N ASP A 192 -14.33 3.58 0.82
CA ASP A 192 -13.99 3.18 -0.55
C ASP A 192 -14.27 4.29 -1.57
N GLU A 193 -15.51 4.78 -1.62
CA GLU A 193 -15.92 5.83 -2.57
C GLU A 193 -15.21 7.16 -2.28
N PRO A 194 -15.12 7.66 -1.04
CA PRO A 194 -14.40 8.92 -0.77
C PRO A 194 -12.92 8.87 -1.18
N VAL A 195 -12.25 7.74 -0.95
CA VAL A 195 -10.86 7.53 -1.38
C VAL A 195 -10.77 7.59 -2.90
N TYR A 196 -11.64 6.85 -3.60
CA TYR A 196 -11.68 6.85 -5.07
C TYR A 196 -11.93 8.25 -5.64
N GLN A 197 -12.95 8.95 -5.13
CA GLN A 197 -13.27 10.31 -5.59
C GLN A 197 -12.10 11.27 -5.39
N ALA A 198 -11.47 11.26 -4.21
CA ALA A 198 -10.36 12.16 -3.92
C ALA A 198 -9.16 11.93 -4.87
N VAL A 199 -8.76 10.68 -5.11
CA VAL A 199 -7.49 10.37 -5.78
C VAL A 199 -7.62 10.05 -7.28
N VAL A 200 -8.77 9.55 -7.73
CA VAL A 200 -9.01 9.20 -9.15
C VAL A 200 -9.78 10.32 -9.83
N GLU A 201 -10.90 10.77 -9.27
CA GLU A 201 -11.78 11.75 -9.92
C GLU A 201 -11.29 13.19 -9.72
N GLN A 202 -10.85 13.56 -8.51
CA GLN A 202 -10.36 14.90 -8.18
C GLN A 202 -8.84 15.06 -8.36
N GLY A 203 -8.12 13.96 -8.56
CA GLY A 203 -6.70 14.00 -8.87
C GLY A 203 -5.77 14.33 -7.69
N TYR A 204 -6.24 14.27 -6.43
CA TYR A 204 -5.44 14.62 -5.25
C TYR A 204 -4.09 13.89 -5.20
N CYS A 205 -3.04 14.66 -4.93
CA CYS A 205 -1.69 14.17 -4.68
C CYS A 205 -0.91 15.17 -3.84
N VAL A 206 0.18 14.72 -3.21
CA VAL A 206 1.01 15.59 -2.38
C VAL A 206 2.33 15.94 -3.08
N SER A 207 2.77 17.19 -2.91
CA SER A 207 4.14 17.63 -3.18
C SER A 207 4.99 17.63 -1.92
N ASP A 208 4.35 17.84 -0.76
CA ASP A 208 4.93 17.74 0.57
C ASP A 208 4.26 16.63 1.38
N TYR A 209 5.05 15.61 1.75
CA TYR A 209 4.58 14.48 2.54
C TYR A 209 4.10 14.86 3.95
N SER A 210 4.48 16.03 4.47
CA SER A 210 3.96 16.55 5.73
C SER A 210 2.44 16.76 5.71
N LEU A 211 1.87 17.00 4.53
CA LEU A 211 0.44 17.26 4.35
C LEU A 211 -0.42 16.00 4.50
N LEU A 212 0.17 14.80 4.45
CA LEU A 212 -0.56 13.54 4.63
C LEU A 212 -1.17 13.43 6.03
N GLN A 213 -0.63 14.13 7.04
CA GLN A 213 -1.23 14.16 8.38
C GLN A 213 -2.66 14.76 8.38
N PHE A 214 -2.98 15.55 7.35
CA PHE A 214 -4.29 16.17 7.16
C PHE A 214 -5.12 15.49 6.06
N PHE A 215 -4.56 14.49 5.38
CA PHE A 215 -5.29 13.77 4.34
C PHE A 215 -6.39 12.92 4.98
N ASN A 216 -7.63 13.34 4.79
CA ASN A 216 -8.82 12.63 5.24
C ASN A 216 -9.88 12.65 4.14
N PRO A 217 -9.91 11.64 3.25
CA PRO A 217 -10.83 11.62 2.12
C PRO A 217 -12.30 11.62 2.54
N LEU A 218 -12.62 11.26 3.80
CA LEU A 218 -13.98 11.27 4.34
C LEU A 218 -14.55 12.68 4.55
N GLU A 219 -13.69 13.69 4.60
CA GLU A 219 -14.06 15.11 4.80
C GLU A 219 -13.82 15.95 3.54
N CYS A 220 -13.25 15.33 2.50
CA CYS A 220 -12.90 15.97 1.25
C CYS A 220 -14.10 16.07 0.29
N ALA A 221 -15.03 16.99 0.56
CA ALA A 221 -16.17 17.23 -0.35
C ALA A 221 -15.76 17.85 -1.70
N THR A 222 -14.60 18.52 -1.75
CA THR A 222 -13.94 19.09 -2.95
C THR A 222 -12.52 19.46 -2.54
N ILE A 223 -11.50 18.77 -3.05
CA ILE A 223 -10.11 19.18 -2.85
C ILE A 223 -9.73 20.13 -3.99
N ASP A 224 -9.85 21.42 -3.75
CA ASP A 224 -9.12 22.40 -4.57
C ASP A 224 -7.62 22.18 -4.30
N GLU A 225 -6.84 21.98 -5.35
CA GLU A 225 -5.39 21.82 -5.27
C GLU A 225 -4.77 22.87 -4.33
N ILE A 226 -4.03 22.45 -3.29
CA ILE A 226 -3.02 23.32 -2.69
C ILE A 226 -1.81 23.25 -3.60
N SER A 227 -1.81 24.13 -4.61
CA SER A 227 -0.70 24.40 -5.52
C SER A 227 0.50 25.00 -4.79
#